data_AF-A0A6N2QVZ4-F1
#
_entry.id   AF-A0A6N2QVZ4-F1
#
_cell.length_a   1.000
_cell.length_b   1.000
_cell.length_c   1.000
_cell.angle_alpha   90.00
_cell.angle_beta   90.00
_cell.angle_gamma   90.00
#
_symmetry.space_group_name_H-M   'P 1'
#
loop_
_entity.id
_entity.type
_entity.pdbx_description
1 polymer ?
#
loop_
_entity_poly.entity_id
_entity_poly.type
_entity_poly.pdbx_seq_one_letter_code
_entity_poly.pdbx_strand_id
1 'polypeptide(L)'
;MRSGVIRICVLGTSPNARGGIGTVIKEFHAGFQHPGYEYLFIVSHDDINPIAKLFKGLKAAAQLLTLCRKRKIDAVHIHSADGASFIRAKMYISIAHRFSIPVINHIHAASWDTFYLQAPKKRQREIERIYSQCDALIALSDEWRMNLSMVFPKERIYVLENFIPFIDESHVPSIGNHQIALISRIEKVKGTDILPDIISSTLTKISDAHFVICGEGSQLEMLKKTCSIKGISEKNLTFGGWVTADQRKQILSESSLYLLPSYAEGMPMSILEGIGFNIPIVTTPVGGIPQIVQDKKMVSSAIQGMHKNSPMQLSRYFPMRTSLIIWCRKIEKSQKDIQ
;
A
#
# COMPACT_ATOMS: atom_id res chain seq x y z
N MET A 1 15.06 36.86 -13.80
CA MET A 1 14.32 36.19 -12.71
C MET A 1 13.47 35.10 -13.35
N ARG A 2 13.61 33.84 -12.93
CA ARG A 2 12.78 32.75 -13.50
C ARG A 2 11.34 32.92 -12.99
N SER A 3 10.38 32.78 -13.89
CA SER A 3 8.93 32.86 -13.63
C SER A 3 8.50 32.03 -12.42
N GLY A 4 7.54 32.55 -11.64
CA GLY A 4 7.14 32.08 -10.30
C GLY A 4 6.44 30.72 -10.18
N VAL A 5 6.81 29.73 -10.99
CA VAL A 5 6.30 28.35 -10.91
C VAL A 5 7.47 27.41 -10.56
N ILE A 6 7.28 26.59 -9.54
CA ILE A 6 8.28 25.61 -9.07
C ILE A 6 8.11 24.32 -9.86
N ARG A 7 9.16 23.87 -10.57
CA ARG A 7 9.12 22.65 -11.38
C ARG A 7 9.64 21.45 -10.61
N ILE A 8 8.80 20.45 -10.43
CA ILE A 8 9.13 19.24 -9.66
C ILE A 8 9.20 18.05 -10.62
N CYS A 9 10.36 17.39 -10.68
CA CYS A 9 10.48 16.11 -11.36
C CYS A 9 9.98 15.00 -10.44
N VAL A 10 8.90 14.32 -10.81
CA VAL A 10 8.37 13.18 -10.06
C VAL A 10 8.83 11.88 -10.71
N LEU A 11 9.54 11.03 -9.97
CA LEU A 11 9.96 9.70 -10.42
C LEU A 11 9.21 8.61 -9.66
N GLY A 12 8.59 7.69 -10.38
CA GLY A 12 7.86 6.59 -9.77
C GLY A 12 7.53 5.48 -10.75
N THR A 13 6.67 4.54 -10.34
CA THR A 13 6.15 3.52 -11.25
C THR A 13 5.16 4.12 -12.24
N SER A 14 4.86 3.42 -13.33
CA SER A 14 3.81 3.83 -14.26
C SER A 14 2.47 4.03 -13.52
N PRO A 15 1.67 5.06 -13.82
CA PRO A 15 0.31 5.20 -13.29
C PRO A 15 -0.60 4.01 -13.63
N ASN A 16 -0.26 3.26 -14.69
CA ASN A 16 -0.95 2.05 -15.11
C ASN A 16 -0.32 0.77 -14.54
N ALA A 17 0.70 0.89 -13.68
CA ALA A 17 1.31 -0.26 -13.02
C ALA A 17 0.36 -0.89 -12.02
N ARG A 18 0.46 -2.20 -11.91
CA ARG A 18 -0.15 -3.05 -10.92
C ARG A 18 0.43 -2.75 -9.53
N GLY A 19 -0.43 -2.38 -8.59
CA GLY A 19 -0.11 -2.29 -7.15
C GLY A 19 -0.33 -0.90 -6.56
N GLY A 20 -0.16 -0.79 -5.24
CA GLY A 20 -0.53 0.41 -4.48
C GLY A 20 0.20 1.69 -4.90
N ILE A 21 1.50 1.61 -5.20
CA ILE A 21 2.29 2.79 -5.61
C ILE A 21 1.79 3.35 -6.95
N GLY A 22 1.36 2.49 -7.87
CA GLY A 22 0.79 2.93 -9.16
C GLY A 22 -0.50 3.72 -8.96
N THR A 23 -1.39 3.21 -8.10
CA THR A 23 -2.60 3.94 -7.69
C THR A 23 -2.25 5.28 -7.05
N VAL A 24 -1.38 5.29 -6.03
CA VAL A 24 -0.99 6.54 -5.36
C VAL A 24 -0.45 7.57 -6.34
N ILE A 25 0.43 7.18 -7.27
CA ILE A 25 0.97 8.07 -8.29
C ILE A 25 -0.12 8.59 -9.23
N LYS A 26 -1.04 7.73 -9.65
CA LYS A 26 -2.17 8.10 -10.50
C LYS A 26 -3.02 9.17 -9.81
N GLU A 27 -3.33 8.97 -8.52
CA GLU A 27 -4.13 9.90 -7.74
C GLU A 27 -3.36 11.20 -7.43
N PHE A 28 -2.05 11.14 -7.17
CA PHE A 28 -1.20 12.33 -7.10
C PHE A 28 -1.25 13.13 -8.40
N HIS A 29 -1.16 12.46 -9.54
CA HIS A 29 -1.17 13.12 -10.85
C HIS A 29 -2.52 13.77 -11.16
N ALA A 30 -3.63 13.11 -10.81
CA ALA A 30 -4.97 13.59 -11.06
C ALA A 30 -5.41 14.68 -10.07
N GLY A 31 -5.08 14.51 -8.78
CA GLY A 31 -5.61 15.35 -7.70
C GLY A 31 -4.73 16.52 -7.27
N PHE A 32 -3.41 16.42 -7.41
CA PHE A 32 -2.49 17.48 -6.97
C PHE A 32 -2.12 18.40 -8.13
N GLN A 33 -3.03 19.33 -8.44
CA GLN A 33 -2.79 20.46 -9.35
C GLN A 33 -2.74 21.73 -8.52
N HIS A 34 -1.62 22.45 -8.57
CA HIS A 34 -1.48 23.73 -7.87
C HIS A 34 -0.82 24.74 -8.81
N PRO A 35 -1.37 25.95 -8.99
CA PRO A 35 -0.92 26.91 -10.01
C PRO A 35 0.55 27.37 -9.83
N GLY A 36 1.08 27.26 -8.61
CA GLY A 36 2.49 27.52 -8.30
C GLY A 36 3.47 26.37 -8.57
N TYR A 37 2.99 25.19 -8.98
CA TYR A 37 3.82 24.00 -9.21
C TYR A 37 3.57 23.39 -10.59
N GLU A 38 4.63 22.97 -11.25
CA GLU A 38 4.57 22.18 -12.49
C GLU A 38 5.23 20.83 -12.23
N TYR A 39 4.50 19.73 -12.49
CA TYR A 39 4.98 18.38 -12.23
C TYR A 39 5.39 17.68 -13.52
N LEU A 40 6.67 17.34 -13.65
CA LEU A 40 7.21 16.55 -14.75
C LEU A 40 7.36 15.10 -14.31
N PHE A 41 6.50 14.22 -14.83
CA PHE A 41 6.51 12.81 -14.45
C PHE A 41 7.45 11.98 -15.32
N ILE A 42 8.34 11.20 -14.68
CA ILE A 42 9.21 10.22 -15.33
C ILE A 42 8.90 8.83 -14.78
N VAL A 43 8.44 7.96 -15.68
CA VAL A 43 8.21 6.55 -15.39
C VAL A 43 9.57 5.85 -15.24
N SER A 44 9.88 5.37 -14.04
CA SER A 44 11.11 4.62 -13.74
C SER A 44 11.00 3.12 -14.03
N HIS A 45 9.78 2.57 -14.01
CA HIS A 45 9.48 1.17 -14.28
C HIS A 45 7.97 0.95 -14.47
N ASP A 46 7.61 -0.23 -14.96
CA ASP A 46 6.24 -0.73 -15.13
C ASP A 46 6.23 -2.27 -15.05
N ASP A 47 5.07 -2.91 -15.11
CA ASP A 47 4.94 -4.37 -14.91
C ASP A 47 5.19 -5.21 -16.15
N ILE A 48 6.31 -4.94 -16.83
CA ILE A 48 6.84 -5.81 -17.88
C ILE A 48 7.90 -6.75 -17.28
N ASN A 49 8.80 -7.26 -18.12
CA ASN A 49 9.86 -8.17 -17.72
C ASN A 49 11.04 -7.42 -17.05
N PRO A 50 11.90 -8.12 -16.29
CA PRO A 50 13.01 -7.50 -15.55
C PRO A 50 13.98 -6.69 -16.41
N ILE A 51 14.24 -7.12 -17.65
CA ILE A 51 15.17 -6.45 -18.57
C ILE A 51 14.59 -5.10 -19.02
N ALA A 52 13.31 -5.08 -19.42
CA ALA A 52 12.60 -3.87 -19.78
C ALA A 52 12.54 -2.88 -18.60
N LYS A 53 12.30 -3.38 -17.38
CA LYS A 53 12.36 -2.58 -16.15
C LYS A 53 13.72 -1.91 -15.96
N LEU A 54 14.82 -2.63 -16.21
CA LEU A 54 16.17 -2.08 -16.13
C LEU A 54 16.38 -0.96 -17.17
N PHE A 55 16.04 -1.21 -18.44
CA PHE A 55 16.20 -0.20 -19.50
C PHE A 55 15.36 1.06 -19.25
N LYS A 56 14.11 0.91 -18.79
CA LYS A 56 13.29 2.06 -18.38
C LYS A 56 13.91 2.82 -17.23
N GLY A 57 14.46 2.10 -16.25
CA GLY A 57 15.17 2.70 -15.13
C GLY A 57 16.36 3.55 -15.57
N LEU A 58 17.16 3.06 -16.52
CA LEU A 58 18.31 3.78 -17.10
C LEU A 58 17.88 4.97 -17.96
N LYS A 59 16.82 4.82 -18.77
CA LYS A 59 16.25 5.92 -19.55
C LYS A 59 15.76 7.05 -18.64
N ALA A 60 15.07 6.71 -17.56
CA ALA A 60 14.65 7.67 -16.54
C ALA A 60 15.84 8.41 -15.91
N ALA A 61 16.94 7.70 -15.63
CA ALA A 61 18.17 8.33 -15.13
C ALA A 61 18.78 9.30 -16.15
N ALA A 62 18.83 8.94 -17.43
CA ALA A 62 19.34 9.82 -18.48
C ALA A 62 18.47 11.08 -18.67
N GLN A 63 17.14 10.93 -18.57
CA GLN A 63 16.21 12.05 -18.60
C GLN A 63 16.41 12.97 -17.39
N LEU A 64 16.48 12.41 -16.17
CA LEU A 64 16.75 13.16 -14.95
C LEU A 64 18.08 13.92 -15.04
N LEU A 65 19.14 13.24 -15.47
CA LEU A 65 20.46 13.85 -15.67
C LEU A 65 20.39 15.05 -16.62
N THR A 66 19.61 14.93 -17.71
CA THR A 66 19.42 16.02 -18.66
C THR A 66 18.67 17.20 -18.04
N LEU A 67 17.62 16.94 -17.26
CA LEU A 67 16.85 17.97 -16.56
C LEU A 67 17.70 18.70 -15.51
N CYS A 68 18.47 17.97 -14.71
CA CYS A 68 19.40 18.52 -13.72
C CYS A 68 20.47 19.37 -14.39
N ARG A 69 21.15 18.86 -15.44
CA ARG A 69 22.23 19.57 -16.14
C ARG A 69 21.75 20.86 -16.81
N LYS A 70 20.54 20.85 -17.38
CA LYS A 70 19.92 22.03 -17.99
C LYS A 70 19.21 22.94 -16.98
N ARG A 71 19.24 22.61 -15.68
CA ARG A 71 18.53 23.34 -14.61
C ARG A 71 17.06 23.59 -14.97
N LYS A 72 16.38 22.58 -15.51
CA LYS A 72 14.96 22.67 -15.93
C LYS A 72 13.97 22.33 -14.82
N ILE A 73 14.47 21.87 -13.69
CA ILE A 73 13.69 21.47 -12.52
C ILE A 73 14.30 22.13 -11.29
N ASP A 74 13.45 22.33 -10.29
CA ASP A 74 13.76 23.02 -9.04
C ASP A 74 13.78 22.03 -7.86
N ALA A 75 13.14 20.86 -7.99
CA ALA A 75 13.23 19.74 -7.04
C ALA A 75 12.97 18.38 -7.72
N VAL A 76 13.31 17.29 -7.03
CA VAL A 76 13.00 15.91 -7.40
C VAL A 76 12.19 15.23 -6.30
N HIS A 77 11.05 14.65 -6.65
CA HIS A 77 10.22 13.85 -5.76
C HIS A 77 10.22 12.39 -6.22
N ILE A 78 10.78 11.49 -5.42
CA ILE A 78 10.99 10.08 -5.77
C ILE A 78 10.04 9.22 -4.95
N HIS A 79 9.22 8.41 -5.61
CA HIS A 79 8.49 7.32 -4.95
C HIS A 79 9.36 6.06 -4.95
N SER A 80 9.70 5.57 -3.77
CA SER A 80 10.55 4.40 -3.58
C SER A 80 9.95 3.39 -2.61
N ALA A 81 10.57 2.21 -2.55
CA ALA A 81 10.25 1.12 -1.64
C ALA A 81 11.55 0.33 -1.39
N ASP A 82 11.48 -0.78 -0.67
CA ASP A 82 12.60 -1.67 -0.43
C ASP A 82 13.08 -2.43 -1.70
N GLY A 83 14.12 -3.24 -1.54
CA GLY A 83 14.62 -4.14 -2.58
C GLY A 83 15.06 -3.46 -3.87
N ALA A 84 14.50 -3.90 -5.00
CA ALA A 84 14.83 -3.37 -6.32
C ALA A 84 14.40 -1.91 -6.51
N SER A 85 13.37 -1.45 -5.78
CA SER A 85 12.94 -0.05 -5.85
C SER A 85 13.98 0.88 -5.24
N PHE A 86 14.59 0.51 -4.12
CA PHE A 86 15.71 1.24 -3.52
C PHE A 86 16.92 1.31 -4.47
N ILE A 87 17.25 0.21 -5.17
CA ILE A 87 18.37 0.18 -6.12
C ILE A 87 18.17 1.19 -7.26
N ARG A 88 16.94 1.42 -7.71
CA ARG A 88 16.65 2.48 -8.70
C ARG A 88 16.69 3.86 -8.05
N ALA A 89 16.03 4.02 -6.90
CA ALA A 89 15.97 5.29 -6.18
C ALA A 89 17.36 5.84 -5.85
N LYS A 90 18.31 4.99 -5.41
CA LYS A 90 19.68 5.42 -5.08
C LYS A 90 20.38 6.10 -6.26
N MET A 91 20.12 5.65 -7.50
CA MET A 91 20.69 6.24 -8.71
C MET A 91 20.11 7.64 -8.94
N TYR A 92 18.79 7.80 -8.81
CA TYR A 92 18.12 9.08 -9.00
C TYR A 92 18.50 10.11 -7.91
N ILE A 93 18.55 9.67 -6.65
CA ILE A 93 19.00 10.48 -5.51
C ILE A 93 20.43 10.99 -5.77
N SER A 94 21.35 10.09 -6.14
CA SER A 94 22.74 10.45 -6.39
C SER A 94 22.90 11.45 -7.56
N ILE A 95 22.09 11.30 -8.61
CA ILE A 95 22.08 12.24 -9.75
C ILE A 95 21.62 13.62 -9.27
N ALA A 96 20.47 13.72 -8.61
CA ALA A 96 19.93 15.02 -8.18
C ALA A 96 20.85 15.73 -7.18
N HIS A 97 21.35 14.99 -6.18
CA HIS A 97 22.30 15.49 -5.18
C HIS A 97 23.59 16.02 -5.82
N ARG A 98 24.15 15.34 -6.84
CA ARG A 98 25.36 15.80 -7.56
C ARG A 98 25.19 17.17 -8.22
N PHE A 99 23.97 17.56 -8.57
CA PHE A 99 23.66 18.86 -9.15
C PHE A 99 23.09 19.85 -8.11
N SER A 100 23.07 19.50 -6.82
CA SER A 100 22.45 20.31 -5.76
C SER A 100 20.99 20.65 -6.08
N ILE A 101 20.26 19.70 -6.65
CA ILE A 101 18.80 19.79 -6.80
C ILE A 101 18.18 19.13 -5.57
N PRO A 102 17.28 19.82 -4.84
CA PRO A 102 16.59 19.26 -3.67
C PRO A 102 15.90 17.92 -3.95
N VAL A 103 16.05 16.97 -3.04
CA VAL A 103 15.52 15.61 -3.16
C VAL A 103 14.54 15.31 -2.03
N ILE A 104 13.31 14.98 -2.42
CA ILE A 104 12.26 14.46 -1.55
C ILE A 104 12.08 12.99 -1.90
N ASN A 105 12.34 12.09 -0.95
CA ASN A 105 12.13 10.64 -1.18
C ASN A 105 10.94 10.15 -0.34
N HIS A 106 9.88 9.71 -1.03
CA HIS A 106 8.64 9.22 -0.47
C HIS A 106 8.63 7.70 -0.48
N ILE A 107 8.62 7.10 0.71
CA ILE A 107 8.90 5.68 0.94
C ILE A 107 7.61 4.90 1.16
N HIS A 108 7.35 3.91 0.29
CA HIS A 108 6.19 3.01 0.28
C HIS A 108 6.53 1.59 0.72
N ALA A 109 7.63 1.42 1.46
CA ALA A 109 8.11 0.11 1.91
C ALA A 109 7.21 -0.50 2.99
N ALA A 110 7.32 -1.83 3.18
CA ALA A 110 6.49 -2.57 4.13
C ALA A 110 7.29 -3.23 5.26
N SER A 111 8.61 -3.36 5.13
CA SER A 111 9.43 -4.08 6.13
C SER A 111 10.77 -3.39 6.37
N TRP A 112 10.86 -2.61 7.45
CA TRP A 112 12.11 -1.96 7.84
C TRP A 112 13.17 -2.97 8.31
N ASP A 113 12.75 -3.99 9.07
CA ASP A 113 13.65 -4.98 9.67
C ASP A 113 14.48 -5.71 8.61
N THR A 114 13.83 -6.25 7.58
CA THR A 114 14.50 -6.97 6.49
C THR A 114 15.29 -6.02 5.59
N PHE A 115 14.83 -4.77 5.43
CA PHE A 115 15.49 -3.80 4.57
C PHE A 115 16.77 -3.22 5.17
N TYR A 116 16.79 -2.95 6.49
CA TYR A 116 17.88 -2.26 7.17
C TYR A 116 18.47 -3.05 8.35
N LEU A 117 17.67 -3.42 9.35
CA LEU A 117 18.20 -4.00 10.61
C LEU A 117 18.92 -5.34 10.38
N GLN A 118 18.38 -6.19 9.51
CA GLN A 118 18.95 -7.50 9.16
C GLN A 118 19.91 -7.42 7.97
N ALA A 119 20.10 -6.24 7.37
CA ALA A 119 20.98 -6.08 6.23
C ALA A 119 22.46 -6.15 6.66
N PRO A 120 23.38 -6.65 5.80
CA PRO A 120 24.80 -6.61 6.08
C PRO A 120 25.29 -5.17 6.33
N LYS A 121 26.29 -4.97 7.21
CA LYS A 121 26.83 -3.64 7.55
C LYS A 121 27.19 -2.76 6.35
N LYS A 122 27.71 -3.37 5.27
CA LYS A 122 28.00 -2.66 4.01
C LYS A 122 26.75 -2.03 3.40
N ARG A 123 25.62 -2.75 3.44
CA ARG A 123 24.33 -2.30 2.91
C ARG A 123 23.67 -1.27 3.82
N GLN A 124 23.78 -1.42 5.14
CA GLN A 124 23.32 -0.39 6.10
C GLN A 124 24.00 0.95 5.84
N ARG A 125 25.35 0.96 5.74
CA ARG A 125 26.13 2.15 5.38
C ARG A 125 25.74 2.74 4.01
N GLU A 126 25.40 1.88 3.03
CA GLU A 126 24.90 2.35 1.74
C GLU A 126 23.55 3.06 1.88
N ILE A 127 22.62 2.48 2.64
CA ILE A 127 21.30 3.06 2.91
C ILE A 127 21.44 4.43 3.60
N GLU A 128 22.21 4.49 4.69
CA GLU A 128 22.50 5.73 5.43
C GLU A 128 23.09 6.81 4.50
N ARG A 129 24.12 6.46 3.72
CA ARG A 129 24.78 7.39 2.78
C ARG A 129 23.84 7.89 1.68
N ILE A 130 22.91 7.05 1.22
CA ILE A 130 21.97 7.44 0.17
C ILE A 130 20.86 8.31 0.76
N TYR A 131 20.31 7.97 1.92
CA TYR A 131 19.28 8.79 2.56
C TYR A 131 19.83 10.12 3.05
N SER A 132 21.10 10.21 3.47
CA SER A 132 21.73 11.49 3.82
C SER A 132 21.88 12.47 2.65
N GLN A 133 21.71 12.02 1.41
CA GLN A 133 21.66 12.88 0.22
C GLN A 133 20.27 13.45 -0.07
N CYS A 134 19.26 13.06 0.71
CA CYS A 134 17.91 13.61 0.61
C CYS A 134 17.77 14.86 1.50
N ASP A 135 16.96 15.81 1.05
CA ASP A 135 16.60 17.00 1.82
C ASP A 135 15.40 16.72 2.73
N ALA A 136 14.49 15.86 2.29
CA ALA A 136 13.36 15.38 3.06
C ALA A 136 13.02 13.93 2.73
N LEU A 137 12.50 13.22 3.73
CA LEU A 137 11.83 11.94 3.54
C LEU A 137 10.33 12.08 3.83
N ILE A 138 9.52 11.35 3.08
CA ILE A 138 8.09 11.19 3.37
C ILE A 138 7.83 9.74 3.76
N ALA A 139 7.26 9.56 4.95
CA ALA A 139 6.83 8.30 5.52
C ALA A 139 5.31 8.18 5.45
N LEU A 140 4.79 6.95 5.37
CA LEU A 140 3.34 6.71 5.34
C LEU A 140 2.70 6.67 6.74
N SER A 141 3.49 6.62 7.81
CA SER A 141 3.00 6.54 9.18
C SER A 141 4.02 7.07 10.19
N ASP A 142 3.59 7.33 11.43
CA ASP A 142 4.49 7.70 12.52
C ASP A 142 5.45 6.57 12.91
N GLU A 143 5.00 5.32 12.82
CA GLU A 143 5.86 4.15 13.00
C GLU A 143 7.01 4.18 11.98
N TRP A 144 6.69 4.40 10.71
CA TRP A 144 7.69 4.52 9.65
C TRP A 144 8.59 5.74 9.84
N ARG A 145 8.05 6.87 10.32
CA ARG A 145 8.87 8.04 10.69
C ARG A 145 9.88 7.68 11.78
N MET A 146 9.46 6.93 12.80
CA MET A 146 10.38 6.48 13.85
C MET A 146 11.45 5.54 13.30
N ASN A 147 11.05 4.58 12.45
CA ASN A 147 11.99 3.64 11.84
C ASN A 147 13.05 4.36 10.98
N LEU A 148 12.62 5.29 10.14
CA LEU A 148 13.52 6.07 9.28
C LEU A 148 14.41 7.01 10.09
N SER A 149 13.98 7.44 11.29
CA SER A 149 14.80 8.31 12.15
C SER A 149 16.10 7.67 12.63
N MET A 150 16.22 6.34 12.53
CA MET A 150 17.47 5.62 12.79
C MET A 150 18.58 5.98 11.78
N VAL A 151 18.23 6.47 10.59
CA VAL A 151 19.18 6.73 9.50
C VAL A 151 19.04 8.13 8.89
N PHE A 152 18.08 8.94 9.34
CA PHE A 152 17.82 10.27 8.81
C PHE A 152 17.24 11.20 9.89
N PRO A 153 17.51 12.52 9.88
CA PRO A 153 17.01 13.44 10.90
C PRO A 153 15.48 13.47 10.96
N LYS A 154 14.91 13.22 12.15
CA LYS A 154 13.46 13.08 12.37
C LYS A 154 12.67 14.33 11.96
N GLU A 155 13.25 15.51 12.13
CA GLU A 155 12.66 16.81 11.83
C GLU A 155 12.48 17.04 10.32
N ARG A 156 13.17 16.23 9.50
CA ARG A 156 13.08 16.25 8.04
C ARG A 156 12.32 15.04 7.49
N ILE A 157 11.65 14.29 8.36
CA ILE A 157 10.76 13.18 7.99
C ILE A 157 9.32 13.62 8.21
N TYR A 158 8.59 13.75 7.11
CA TYR A 158 7.19 14.15 7.10
C TYR A 158 6.30 12.91 6.97
N VAL A 159 5.19 12.88 7.70
CA VAL A 159 4.18 11.82 7.54
C VAL A 159 3.15 12.31 6.53
N LEU A 160 2.98 11.56 5.45
CA LEU A 160 1.92 11.74 4.48
C LEU A 160 1.31 10.38 4.19
N GLU A 161 0.11 10.18 4.70
CA GLU A 161 -0.67 8.97 4.53
C GLU A 161 -1.06 8.77 3.05
N ASN A 162 -1.15 7.50 2.61
CA ASN A 162 -1.80 7.25 1.32
C ASN A 162 -3.27 7.67 1.38
N PHE A 163 -3.81 8.04 0.23
CA PHE A 163 -5.18 8.46 0.08
C PHE A 163 -5.80 7.73 -1.10
N ILE A 164 -7.12 7.64 -1.08
CA ILE A 164 -7.93 7.14 -2.18
C ILE A 164 -8.78 8.29 -2.72
N PRO A 165 -9.20 8.25 -3.99
CA PRO A 165 -10.21 9.18 -4.47
C PRO A 165 -11.49 9.04 -3.65
N PHE A 166 -12.23 10.13 -3.47
CA PHE A 166 -13.49 10.15 -2.73
C PHE A 166 -14.44 9.08 -3.29
N ILE A 167 -14.89 8.17 -2.41
CA ILE A 167 -15.85 7.13 -2.75
C ILE A 167 -17.23 7.62 -2.32
N ASP A 168 -18.24 7.28 -3.12
CA ASP A 168 -19.64 7.65 -2.90
C ASP A 168 -20.14 7.18 -1.52
N GLU A 169 -20.31 8.15 -0.60
CA GLU A 169 -20.77 7.95 0.78
C GLU A 169 -22.16 7.29 0.86
N SER A 170 -22.94 7.33 -0.23
CA SER A 170 -24.27 6.72 -0.28
C SER A 170 -24.23 5.20 -0.38
N HIS A 171 -23.06 4.61 -0.64
CA HIS A 171 -22.92 3.17 -0.74
C HIS A 171 -23.20 2.47 0.60
N VAL A 172 -24.22 1.63 0.61
CA VAL A 172 -24.57 0.73 1.71
C VAL A 172 -24.18 -0.69 1.30
N PRO A 173 -23.27 -1.36 2.04
CA PRO A 173 -22.89 -2.73 1.75
C PRO A 173 -24.09 -3.68 1.74
N SER A 174 -24.07 -4.69 0.87
CA SER A 174 -25.12 -5.72 0.84
C SER A 174 -25.16 -6.50 2.16
N ILE A 175 -26.28 -6.38 2.89
CA ILE A 175 -26.46 -6.97 4.23
C ILE A 175 -26.69 -8.50 4.13
N GLY A 176 -27.21 -8.99 3.01
CA GLY A 176 -27.57 -10.41 2.82
C GLY A 176 -26.49 -11.30 2.20
N ASN A 177 -25.40 -10.73 1.66
CA ASN A 177 -24.33 -11.50 1.05
C ASN A 177 -23.22 -11.79 2.07
N HIS A 178 -22.86 -13.06 2.28
CA HIS A 178 -21.70 -13.46 3.08
C HIS A 178 -20.38 -13.41 2.30
N GLN A 179 -20.24 -12.44 1.40
CA GLN A 179 -19.04 -12.23 0.60
C GLN A 179 -17.93 -11.56 1.43
N ILE A 180 -16.73 -12.12 1.38
CA ILE A 180 -15.53 -11.63 2.06
C ILE A 180 -14.47 -11.33 0.98
N ALA A 181 -14.10 -10.06 0.82
CA ALA A 181 -13.09 -9.65 -0.14
C ALA A 181 -11.68 -9.67 0.46
N LEU A 182 -10.72 -10.11 -0.34
CA LEU A 182 -9.30 -9.89 -0.13
C LEU A 182 -8.67 -9.45 -1.46
N ILE A 183 -8.10 -8.25 -1.49
CA ILE A 183 -7.48 -7.68 -2.68
C ILE A 183 -6.04 -7.28 -2.35
N SER A 184 -5.08 -8.13 -2.75
CA SER A 184 -3.66 -7.89 -2.47
C SER A 184 -2.77 -8.65 -3.45
N ARG A 185 -1.45 -8.40 -3.42
CA ARG A 185 -0.51 -9.37 -3.99
C ARG A 185 -0.65 -10.71 -3.26
N ILE A 186 -0.53 -11.83 -3.95
CA ILE A 186 -0.63 -13.18 -3.37
C ILE A 186 0.78 -13.63 -2.99
N GLU A 187 1.29 -13.00 -1.94
CA GLU A 187 2.63 -13.24 -1.39
C GLU A 187 2.53 -13.65 0.07
N LYS A 188 3.54 -14.36 0.57
CA LYS A 188 3.52 -14.87 1.95
C LYS A 188 3.36 -13.73 2.97
N VAL A 189 4.00 -12.58 2.73
CA VAL A 189 3.90 -11.39 3.58
C VAL A 189 2.46 -10.88 3.78
N LYS A 190 1.54 -11.22 2.86
CA LYS A 190 0.11 -10.86 2.95
C LYS A 190 -0.73 -11.87 3.74
N GLY A 191 -0.09 -12.82 4.44
CA GLY A 191 -0.78 -13.85 5.23
C GLY A 191 -1.48 -14.90 4.39
N THR A 192 -1.04 -15.10 3.15
CA THR A 192 -1.66 -16.05 2.22
C THR A 192 -1.54 -17.50 2.67
N ASP A 193 -0.56 -17.80 3.51
CA ASP A 193 -0.32 -19.11 4.10
C ASP A 193 -1.36 -19.49 5.16
N ILE A 194 -1.96 -18.52 5.86
CA ILE A 194 -3.00 -18.75 6.87
C ILE A 194 -4.44 -18.64 6.33
N LEU A 195 -4.62 -18.18 5.09
CA LEU A 195 -5.94 -18.04 4.47
C LEU A 195 -6.74 -19.36 4.42
N PRO A 196 -6.16 -20.52 4.04
CA PRO A 196 -6.93 -21.76 3.99
C PRO A 196 -7.53 -22.16 5.34
N ASP A 197 -6.81 -21.91 6.44
CA ASP A 197 -7.31 -22.18 7.80
C ASP A 197 -8.41 -21.20 8.20
N ILE A 198 -8.27 -19.91 7.86
CA ILE A 198 -9.30 -18.90 8.07
C ILE A 198 -10.59 -19.26 7.32
N ILE A 199 -10.47 -19.64 6.05
CA ILE A 199 -11.62 -20.03 5.21
C ILE A 199 -12.30 -21.25 5.81
N SER A 200 -11.56 -22.32 6.06
CA SER A 200 -12.11 -23.56 6.63
C SER A 200 -12.81 -23.31 7.98
N SER A 201 -12.19 -22.55 8.89
CA SER A 201 -12.80 -22.21 10.18
C SER A 201 -14.02 -21.29 10.05
N THR A 202 -14.14 -20.52 8.98
CA THR A 202 -15.32 -19.66 8.74
C THR A 202 -16.47 -20.51 8.22
N LEU A 203 -16.20 -21.42 7.30
CA LEU A 203 -17.22 -22.30 6.69
C LEU A 203 -17.86 -23.28 7.67
N THR A 204 -17.19 -23.62 8.78
CA THR A 204 -17.82 -24.42 9.86
C THR A 204 -18.93 -23.68 10.59
N LYS A 205 -18.98 -22.34 10.49
CA LYS A 205 -19.95 -21.49 11.20
C LYS A 205 -20.90 -20.77 10.26
N ILE A 206 -20.42 -20.39 9.08
CA ILE A 206 -21.14 -19.66 8.03
C ILE A 206 -20.91 -20.43 6.74
N SER A 207 -21.72 -21.46 6.50
CA SER A 207 -21.51 -22.46 5.45
C SER A 207 -21.68 -21.90 4.03
N ASP A 208 -22.37 -20.78 3.90
CA ASP A 208 -22.60 -20.04 2.65
C ASP A 208 -21.64 -18.82 2.50
N ALA A 209 -20.64 -18.67 3.38
CA ALA A 209 -19.62 -17.64 3.20
C ALA A 209 -18.87 -17.83 1.87
N HIS A 210 -18.62 -16.74 1.17
CA HIS A 210 -17.94 -16.73 -0.13
C HIS A 210 -16.72 -15.82 -0.09
N PHE A 211 -15.53 -16.38 -0.29
CA PHE A 211 -14.28 -15.62 -0.30
C PHE A 211 -13.91 -15.23 -1.73
N VAL A 212 -13.77 -13.93 -1.98
CA VAL A 212 -13.28 -13.40 -3.26
C VAL A 212 -11.84 -12.95 -3.07
N ILE A 213 -10.90 -13.75 -3.56
CA ILE A 213 -9.46 -13.53 -3.45
C ILE A 213 -8.95 -13.00 -4.79
N CYS A 214 -8.58 -11.73 -4.83
CA CYS A 214 -8.08 -11.05 -6.01
C CYS A 214 -6.62 -10.65 -5.84
N GLY A 215 -5.82 -10.98 -6.85
CA GLY A 215 -4.40 -10.72 -6.89
C GLY A 215 -3.62 -11.75 -7.68
N GLU A 216 -2.35 -11.44 -7.87
CA GLU A 216 -1.34 -12.34 -8.40
C GLU A 216 -0.14 -12.37 -7.45
N GLY A 217 0.64 -13.44 -7.50
CA GLY A 217 1.87 -13.56 -6.73
C GLY A 217 2.38 -14.98 -6.63
N SER A 218 3.56 -15.13 -6.05
CA SER A 218 4.28 -16.41 -5.98
C SER A 218 3.52 -17.50 -5.20
N GLN A 219 2.60 -17.13 -4.30
CA GLN A 219 1.86 -18.07 -3.45
C GLN A 219 0.54 -18.55 -4.06
N LEU A 220 0.12 -18.06 -5.24
CA LEU A 220 -1.23 -18.33 -5.77
C LEU A 220 -1.49 -19.82 -5.99
N GLU A 221 -0.58 -20.53 -6.65
CA GLU A 221 -0.76 -21.95 -6.93
C GLU A 221 -0.69 -22.81 -5.65
N MET A 222 0.17 -22.43 -4.69
CA MET A 222 0.23 -23.09 -3.38
C MET A 222 -1.08 -22.88 -2.59
N LEU A 223 -1.64 -21.67 -2.63
CA LEU A 223 -2.89 -21.32 -1.98
C LEU A 223 -4.06 -22.14 -2.56
N LYS A 224 -4.21 -22.19 -3.89
CA LYS A 224 -5.21 -23.02 -4.57
C LYS A 224 -5.09 -24.49 -4.18
N LYS A 225 -3.88 -25.04 -4.24
CA LYS A 225 -3.60 -26.43 -3.86
C LYS A 225 -3.97 -26.72 -2.41
N THR A 226 -3.64 -25.81 -1.49
CA THR A 226 -3.95 -25.98 -0.06
C THR A 226 -5.46 -25.94 0.20
N CYS A 227 -6.19 -25.05 -0.49
CA CYS A 227 -7.65 -25.00 -0.39
C CYS A 227 -8.30 -26.29 -0.91
N SER A 228 -7.81 -26.82 -2.04
CA SER A 228 -8.28 -28.10 -2.60
C SER A 228 -8.02 -29.27 -1.65
N ILE A 229 -6.82 -29.39 -1.08
CA ILE A 229 -6.47 -30.44 -0.09
C ILE A 229 -7.37 -30.38 1.15
N LYS A 230 -7.76 -29.17 1.59
CA LYS A 230 -8.66 -28.96 2.72
C LYS A 230 -10.14 -29.18 2.38
N GLY A 231 -10.48 -29.52 1.13
CA GLY A 231 -11.85 -29.75 0.70
C GLY A 231 -12.71 -28.48 0.69
N ILE A 232 -12.10 -27.29 0.55
CA ILE A 232 -12.86 -26.04 0.41
C ILE A 232 -13.56 -26.06 -0.95
N SER A 233 -14.89 -25.94 -0.94
CA SER A 233 -15.70 -26.01 -2.17
C SER A 233 -15.50 -24.78 -3.04
N GLU A 234 -15.50 -24.97 -4.36
CA GLU A 234 -15.42 -23.88 -5.35
C GLU A 234 -16.57 -22.88 -5.22
N LYS A 235 -17.74 -23.31 -4.72
CA LYS A 235 -18.88 -22.41 -4.46
C LYS A 235 -18.58 -21.38 -3.35
N ASN A 236 -17.60 -21.65 -2.49
CA ASN A 236 -17.24 -20.80 -1.36
C ASN A 236 -15.98 -19.95 -1.63
N LEU A 237 -15.36 -20.08 -2.81
CA LEU A 237 -14.05 -19.49 -3.08
C LEU A 237 -13.89 -19.11 -4.55
N THR A 238 -13.72 -17.82 -4.81
CA THR A 238 -13.37 -17.27 -6.13
C THR A 238 -11.95 -16.73 -6.13
N PHE A 239 -11.14 -17.16 -7.09
CA PHE A 239 -9.84 -16.55 -7.39
C PHE A 239 -10.00 -15.60 -8.59
N GLY A 240 -10.12 -14.30 -8.33
CA GLY A 240 -10.41 -13.29 -9.35
C GLY A 240 -9.19 -12.81 -10.15
N GLY A 241 -7.99 -13.27 -9.82
CA GLY A 241 -6.75 -12.81 -10.46
C GLY A 241 -6.54 -11.30 -10.29
N TRP A 242 -5.82 -10.68 -11.24
CA TRP A 242 -5.68 -9.22 -11.27
C TRP A 242 -7.01 -8.55 -11.63
N VAL A 243 -7.44 -7.56 -10.84
CA VAL A 243 -8.70 -6.84 -11.03
C VAL A 243 -8.49 -5.37 -11.45
N THR A 244 -9.35 -4.89 -12.33
CA THR A 244 -9.42 -3.47 -12.71
C THR A 244 -10.05 -2.63 -11.59
N ALA A 245 -10.04 -1.30 -11.74
CA ALA A 245 -10.69 -0.40 -10.79
C ALA A 245 -12.21 -0.65 -10.71
N ASP A 246 -12.87 -0.88 -11.84
CA ASP A 246 -14.32 -1.13 -11.89
C ASP A 246 -14.68 -2.49 -11.27
N GLN A 247 -13.91 -3.55 -11.58
CA GLN A 247 -14.09 -4.86 -10.95
C GLN A 247 -13.88 -4.78 -9.44
N ARG A 248 -12.86 -4.04 -8.99
CA ARG A 248 -12.63 -3.80 -7.56
C ARG A 248 -13.82 -3.10 -6.92
N LYS A 249 -14.34 -2.03 -7.54
CA LYS A 249 -15.54 -1.33 -7.06
C LYS A 249 -16.72 -2.28 -6.93
N GLN A 250 -16.95 -3.14 -7.92
CA GLN A 250 -18.00 -4.14 -7.87
C GLN A 250 -17.80 -5.13 -6.71
N ILE A 251 -16.61 -5.74 -6.62
CA ILE A 251 -16.28 -6.70 -5.57
C ILE A 251 -16.49 -6.08 -4.19
N LEU A 252 -15.98 -4.86 -3.97
CA LEU A 252 -16.15 -4.16 -2.70
C LEU A 252 -17.63 -3.86 -2.43
N SER A 253 -18.39 -3.40 -3.43
CA SER A 253 -19.81 -3.07 -3.26
C SER A 253 -20.70 -4.27 -2.91
N GLU A 254 -20.32 -5.47 -3.35
CA GLU A 254 -21.00 -6.73 -3.05
C GLU A 254 -20.46 -7.37 -1.76
N SER A 255 -19.33 -6.87 -1.25
CA SER A 255 -18.63 -7.43 -0.11
C SER A 255 -19.17 -6.90 1.20
N SER A 256 -19.14 -7.80 2.15
CA SER A 256 -19.76 -7.63 3.44
C SER A 256 -18.68 -7.47 4.53
N LEU A 257 -17.49 -7.99 4.25
CA LEU A 257 -16.30 -7.93 5.08
C LEU A 257 -15.09 -7.78 4.16
N TYR A 258 -14.10 -7.02 4.58
CA TYR A 258 -12.79 -6.98 3.94
C TYR A 258 -11.75 -7.64 4.85
N LEU A 259 -10.94 -8.54 4.30
CA LEU A 259 -9.93 -9.31 5.03
C LEU A 259 -8.52 -9.04 4.49
N LEU A 260 -7.59 -8.66 5.37
CA LEU A 260 -6.17 -8.56 5.02
C LEU A 260 -5.28 -8.99 6.20
N PRO A 261 -4.86 -10.27 6.29
CA PRO A 261 -4.15 -10.80 7.45
C PRO A 261 -2.62 -10.71 7.28
N SER A 262 -2.12 -9.54 6.86
CA SER A 262 -0.71 -9.35 6.51
C SER A 262 0.24 -9.47 7.71
N TYR A 263 1.45 -9.95 7.47
CA TYR A 263 2.55 -9.91 8.44
C TYR A 263 3.29 -8.57 8.44
N ALA A 264 3.28 -7.85 7.31
CA ALA A 264 3.92 -6.55 7.20
C ALA A 264 3.23 -5.68 6.14
N GLU A 265 3.06 -4.38 6.45
CA GLU A 265 2.46 -3.39 5.57
C GLU A 265 3.15 -2.03 5.70
N GLY A 266 3.12 -1.24 4.63
CA GLY A 266 3.42 0.19 4.70
C GLY A 266 2.16 0.91 5.18
N MET A 267 1.31 1.27 4.24
CA MET A 267 -0.08 1.65 4.51
C MET A 267 -0.95 1.12 3.36
N PRO A 268 -1.76 0.06 3.58
CA PRO A 268 -2.35 -0.69 2.48
C PRO A 268 -3.52 0.06 1.84
N MET A 269 -3.33 0.45 0.57
CA MET A 269 -4.38 1.07 -0.26
C MET A 269 -5.68 0.27 -0.27
N SER A 270 -5.62 -1.05 -0.26
CA SER A 270 -6.81 -1.89 -0.33
C SER A 270 -7.65 -1.89 0.95
N ILE A 271 -7.06 -1.57 2.10
CA ILE A 271 -7.85 -1.29 3.32
C ILE A 271 -8.56 0.06 3.19
N LEU A 272 -7.86 1.11 2.73
CA LEU A 272 -8.49 2.41 2.50
C LEU A 272 -9.68 2.27 1.55
N GLU A 273 -9.49 1.55 0.43
CA GLU A 273 -10.55 1.25 -0.52
C GLU A 273 -11.73 0.55 0.16
N GLY A 274 -11.49 -0.49 0.98
CA GLY A 274 -12.56 -1.14 1.75
C GLY A 274 -13.29 -0.18 2.72
N ILE A 275 -12.56 0.71 3.40
CA ILE A 275 -13.12 1.73 4.29
C ILE A 275 -14.02 2.69 3.51
N GLY A 276 -13.58 3.17 2.34
CA GLY A 276 -14.38 4.08 1.53
C GLY A 276 -15.63 3.44 0.93
N PHE A 277 -15.71 2.11 0.85
CA PHE A 277 -16.96 1.37 0.57
C PHE A 277 -17.77 1.04 1.84
N ASN A 278 -17.46 1.67 2.98
CA ASN A 278 -18.15 1.42 4.26
C ASN A 278 -18.14 -0.05 4.72
N ILE A 279 -17.15 -0.84 4.29
CA ILE A 279 -17.06 -2.25 4.61
C ILE A 279 -16.27 -2.43 5.91
N PRO A 280 -16.78 -3.22 6.87
CA PRO A 280 -15.99 -3.64 8.02
C PRO A 280 -14.67 -4.31 7.62
N ILE A 281 -13.57 -3.83 8.20
CA ILE A 281 -12.22 -4.35 7.96
C ILE A 281 -11.84 -5.34 9.05
N VAL A 282 -11.30 -6.49 8.66
CA VAL A 282 -10.59 -7.44 9.53
C VAL A 282 -9.15 -7.56 9.06
N THR A 283 -8.24 -7.11 9.90
CA THR A 283 -6.82 -7.03 9.55
C THR A 283 -5.95 -7.16 10.80
N THR A 284 -4.64 -7.03 10.60
CA THR A 284 -3.58 -7.21 11.59
C THR A 284 -2.97 -5.85 11.95
N PRO A 285 -2.59 -5.61 13.21
CA PRO A 285 -2.03 -4.33 13.66
C PRO A 285 -0.54 -4.18 13.26
N VAL A 286 -0.23 -4.19 11.96
CA VAL A 286 1.14 -4.08 11.46
C VAL A 286 1.35 -2.82 10.61
N GLY A 287 2.52 -2.21 10.74
CA GLY A 287 2.87 -1.00 9.98
C GLY A 287 1.88 0.14 10.19
N GLY A 288 1.49 0.84 9.12
CA GLY A 288 0.53 1.95 9.17
C GLY A 288 -0.92 1.57 9.44
N ILE A 289 -1.28 0.27 9.53
CA ILE A 289 -2.67 -0.16 9.73
C ILE A 289 -3.32 0.44 10.99
N PRO A 290 -2.68 0.48 12.18
CA PRO A 290 -3.30 1.02 13.39
C PRO A 290 -3.63 2.52 13.30
N GLN A 291 -3.04 3.27 12.37
CA GLN A 291 -3.35 4.69 12.16
C GLN A 291 -4.66 4.88 11.38
N ILE A 292 -4.88 4.02 10.38
CA ILE A 292 -6.08 4.07 9.51
C ILE A 292 -7.26 3.26 10.09
N VAL A 293 -6.99 2.23 10.91
CA VAL A 293 -8.01 1.43 11.58
C VAL A 293 -7.88 1.64 13.10
N GLN A 294 -8.65 2.59 13.63
CA GLN A 294 -8.48 3.06 15.01
C GLN A 294 -9.31 2.27 16.06
N ASP A 295 -10.30 1.47 15.64
CA ASP A 295 -11.07 0.64 16.58
C ASP A 295 -10.40 -0.72 16.80
N LYS A 296 -10.11 -1.06 18.07
CA LYS A 296 -9.63 -2.38 18.50
C LYS A 296 -10.59 -3.53 18.14
N LYS A 297 -11.84 -3.23 17.77
CA LYS A 297 -12.81 -4.20 17.23
C LYS A 297 -12.69 -4.41 15.71
N MET A 298 -12.08 -3.48 14.99
CA MET A 298 -11.74 -3.62 13.55
C MET A 298 -10.31 -4.17 13.35
N VAL A 299 -9.44 -3.99 14.34
CA VAL A 299 -8.07 -4.53 14.34
C VAL A 299 -8.01 -5.81 15.18
N SER A 300 -7.79 -6.96 14.54
CA SER A 300 -7.59 -8.22 15.26
C SER A 300 -6.11 -8.40 15.60
N SER A 301 -5.75 -8.37 16.89
CA SER A 301 -4.38 -8.55 17.40
C SER A 301 -3.85 -9.99 17.31
N ALA A 302 -4.42 -10.85 16.46
CA ALA A 302 -4.28 -12.30 16.58
C ALA A 302 -2.96 -12.90 16.05
N ILE A 303 -2.14 -12.17 15.27
CA ILE A 303 -0.94 -12.79 14.67
C ILE A 303 0.20 -13.01 15.68
N GLN A 304 0.29 -12.23 16.76
CA GLN A 304 1.35 -12.45 17.76
C GLN A 304 1.16 -13.75 18.58
N GLY A 305 -0.02 -14.38 18.54
CA GLY A 305 -0.34 -15.62 19.26
C GLY A 305 -0.52 -16.88 18.40
N MET A 306 -0.37 -16.80 17.07
CA MET A 306 -0.60 -17.92 16.15
C MET A 306 0.59 -18.91 16.08
N HIS A 307 1.05 -19.37 17.25
CA HIS A 307 1.64 -20.71 17.34
C HIS A 307 0.49 -21.74 17.47
N LYS A 308 0.15 -22.36 16.34
CA LYS A 308 -0.57 -23.64 16.16
C LYS A 308 -2.01 -23.86 16.68
N ASN A 309 -2.60 -23.11 17.61
CA ASN A 309 -3.82 -23.61 18.30
C ASN A 309 -5.13 -22.79 18.21
N SER A 310 -5.26 -21.70 17.45
CA SER A 310 -6.58 -21.06 17.25
C SER A 310 -6.66 -20.20 15.98
N PRO A 311 -7.31 -20.66 14.89
CA PRO A 311 -7.57 -19.83 13.73
C PRO A 311 -8.47 -18.64 14.07
N MET A 312 -8.26 -17.52 13.39
CA MET A 312 -9.01 -16.27 13.55
C MET A 312 -10.51 -16.50 13.30
N GLN A 313 -11.36 -16.21 14.31
CA GLN A 313 -12.80 -16.45 14.22
C GLN A 313 -13.55 -15.25 13.61
N LEU A 314 -13.63 -15.20 12.27
CA LEU A 314 -14.36 -14.16 11.52
C LEU A 314 -15.86 -14.08 11.90
N SER A 315 -16.46 -15.20 12.35
CA SER A 315 -17.88 -15.29 12.70
C SER A 315 -18.36 -14.27 13.75
N ARG A 316 -17.47 -13.77 14.62
CA ARG A 316 -17.84 -12.81 15.68
C ARG A 316 -18.10 -11.39 15.15
N TYR A 317 -17.62 -11.07 13.95
CA TYR A 317 -17.72 -9.73 13.36
C TYR A 317 -18.95 -9.55 12.45
N PHE A 318 -19.58 -10.65 12.02
CA PHE A 318 -20.83 -10.62 11.25
C PHE A 318 -22.02 -10.02 12.03
N PRO A 319 -22.27 -10.35 13.32
CA PRO A 319 -23.40 -9.79 14.06
C PRO A 319 -23.18 -8.36 14.64
N MET A 320 -21.99 -7.75 14.49
CA MET A 320 -21.68 -6.42 15.08
C MET A 320 -21.81 -5.23 14.10
N ARG A 321 -22.35 -5.46 12.89
CA ARG A 321 -22.29 -4.51 11.76
C ARG A 321 -23.08 -3.22 11.90
N THR A 322 -24.24 -3.23 12.56
CA THR A 322 -25.04 -2.01 12.76
C THR A 322 -24.27 -0.99 13.59
N SER A 323 -23.43 -1.45 14.52
CA SER A 323 -22.61 -0.60 15.38
C SER A 323 -21.35 -0.06 14.67
N LEU A 324 -20.79 -0.79 13.69
CA LEU A 324 -19.63 -0.33 12.91
C LEU A 324 -20.02 0.70 11.83
N ILE A 325 -21.16 0.53 11.15
CA ILE A 325 -21.66 1.47 10.13
C ILE A 325 -22.00 2.84 10.75
N ILE A 326 -22.55 2.84 11.97
CA ILE A 326 -22.81 4.08 12.74
C ILE A 326 -21.50 4.77 13.17
N TRP A 327 -20.40 4.02 13.29
CA TRP A 327 -19.11 4.54 13.73
C TRP A 327 -18.29 5.15 12.59
N CYS A 328 -18.27 4.56 11.40
CA CYS A 328 -17.65 5.17 10.21
C CYS A 328 -18.28 6.54 9.88
N ARG A 329 -19.62 6.65 10.01
CA ARG A 329 -20.35 7.93 9.84
C ARG A 329 -20.01 9.01 10.89
N LYS A 330 -19.41 8.63 12.03
CA LYS A 330 -19.01 9.60 13.07
C LYS A 330 -17.66 10.26 12.80
N ILE A 331 -16.79 9.64 11.98
CA ILE A 331 -15.50 10.22 11.57
C ILE A 331 -15.69 11.26 10.45
N GLU A 332 -16.68 11.07 9.58
CA GLU A 332 -17.06 12.03 8.53
C GLU A 332 -17.65 13.33 9.10
N LYS A 333 -18.31 13.24 10.27
CA LYS A 333 -18.83 14.41 10.98
C LYS A 333 -17.79 15.18 11.79
N SER A 334 -16.62 14.59 12.09
CA SER A 334 -15.54 15.27 12.83
C SER A 334 -14.51 15.97 11.92
N GLN A 335 -14.70 15.97 10.60
CA GLN A 335 -13.88 16.76 9.66
C GLN A 335 -14.61 17.98 9.04
N LYS A 336 -15.83 18.30 9.50
CA LYS A 336 -16.56 19.51 9.10
C LYS A 336 -16.65 20.61 10.16
N ASP A 337 -16.12 20.40 11.37
CA ASP A 337 -16.19 21.37 12.49
C ASP A 337 -14.81 21.88 12.96
N ILE A 338 -13.83 21.99 12.05
CA ILE A 338 -12.62 22.80 12.29
C ILE A 338 -12.45 23.77 11.12
N GLN A 339 -13.20 24.87 11.17
CA GLN A 339 -12.84 26.16 10.57
C GLN A 339 -12.48 27.14 11.68
#